data_AF-A0A537GW99-F1
#
_entry.id   AF-A0A537GW99-F1
#
_cell.length_a   1.000
_cell.length_b   1.000
_cell.length_c   1.000
_cell.angle_alpha   90.00
_cell.angle_beta   90.00
_cell.angle_gamma   90.00
#
_symmetry.space_group_name_H-M   'P 1'
#
loop_
_entity.id
_entity.type
_entity.pdbx_description
1 polymer ?
#
loop_
_entity_poly.entity_id
_entity_poly.type
_entity_poly.pdbx_seq_one_letter_code
_entity_poly.pdbx_strand_id
1 'polypeptide(L)'
;MSTRVNSLGKFDLIMEETGSAQVAMQATGMLNTNGIMCFLGIYSSTTAPEDIGEFYKDVVLGNKTFFGSVNANISYFRMGLKDFAEIEKRFNGILRDTISARIPSEEYQKAYAQHKDTIKTVIRFND
;
A
#
# COMPACT_ATOMS: atom_id res chain seq x y z
N MET A 1 -0.77 9.53 -18.63
CA MET A 1 -0.72 10.86 -17.98
C MET A 1 -0.40 10.63 -16.50
N SER A 2 0.81 10.97 -16.06
CA SER A 2 1.18 10.88 -14.64
C SER A 2 0.64 12.12 -13.93
N THR A 3 -0.45 11.97 -13.19
CA THR A 3 -0.88 13.01 -12.24
C THR A 3 0.25 13.15 -11.23
N ARG A 4 0.99 14.27 -11.26
CA ARG A 4 2.03 14.53 -10.27
C ARG A 4 1.33 14.55 -8.92
N VAL A 5 1.69 13.60 -8.04
CA VAL A 5 1.05 13.41 -6.73
C VAL A 5 0.96 14.75 -5.99
N ASN A 6 1.99 15.60 -6.09
CA ASN A 6 2.08 16.97 -5.55
C ASN A 6 0.90 17.91 -5.88
N SER A 7 0.09 17.64 -6.90
CA SER A 7 -1.09 18.44 -7.25
C SER A 7 -2.29 18.23 -6.32
N LEU A 8 -2.27 17.17 -5.50
CA LEU A 8 -3.38 16.80 -4.61
C LEU A 8 -3.37 17.55 -3.27
N GLY A 9 -2.34 18.34 -2.99
CA GLY A 9 -2.15 19.02 -1.71
C GLY A 9 -1.40 18.16 -0.69
N LYS A 10 -1.64 18.41 0.60
CA LYS A 10 -1.02 17.67 1.71
C LYS A 10 -2.02 16.80 2.46
N PHE A 11 -1.54 15.74 3.08
CA PHE A 11 -2.34 14.71 3.76
C PHE A 11 -1.91 14.51 5.22
N ASP A 12 -2.86 14.20 6.09
CA ASP A 12 -2.59 13.90 7.50
C ASP A 12 -2.14 12.45 7.71
N LEU A 13 -2.55 11.54 6.82
CA LEU A 13 -2.17 10.13 6.81
C LEU A 13 -1.76 9.71 5.40
N ILE A 14 -0.59 9.09 5.28
CA ILE A 14 -0.11 8.48 4.03
C ILE A 14 0.25 7.02 4.30
N MET A 15 -0.26 6.11 3.46
CA MET A 15 0.14 4.71 3.44
C MET A 15 0.93 4.46 2.15
N GLU A 16 2.22 4.16 2.30
CA GLU A 16 3.11 3.84 1.18
C GLU A 16 3.12 2.31 0.99
N GLU A 17 2.61 1.86 -0.15
CA GLU A 17 2.48 0.44 -0.51
C GLU A 17 3.06 0.11 -1.90
N THR A 18 3.85 1.02 -2.49
CA THR A 18 4.33 0.87 -3.87
C THR A 18 5.66 0.15 -3.96
N GLY A 19 6.48 0.18 -2.89
CA GLY A 19 7.85 -0.33 -2.91
C GLY A 19 8.81 0.51 -3.78
N SER A 20 8.38 1.68 -4.25
CA SER A 20 9.22 2.61 -5.00
C SER A 20 9.79 3.69 -4.07
N ALA A 21 11.12 3.67 -3.90
CA ALA A 21 11.80 4.67 -3.07
C ALA A 21 11.57 6.10 -3.58
N GLN A 22 11.43 6.27 -4.90
CA GLN A 22 11.11 7.58 -5.50
C GLN A 22 9.71 8.06 -5.11
N VAL A 23 8.71 7.16 -5.12
CA VAL A 23 7.33 7.51 -4.73
C VAL A 23 7.26 7.80 -3.24
N ALA A 24 7.90 6.97 -2.40
CA ALA A 24 7.99 7.20 -0.97
C ALA A 24 8.58 8.58 -0.65
N MET A 25 9.69 8.94 -1.30
CA MET A 25 10.35 10.23 -1.13
C MET A 25 9.50 11.41 -1.60
N GLN A 26 8.73 11.27 -2.69
CA GLN A 26 7.79 12.30 -3.12
C GLN A 26 6.65 12.48 -2.12
N ALA A 27 6.16 11.38 -1.56
CA ALA A 27 5.06 11.38 -0.61
C ALA A 27 5.43 12.02 0.75
N THR A 28 6.71 12.00 1.17
CA THR A 28 7.12 12.69 2.41
C THR A 28 6.85 14.19 2.36
N GLY A 29 7.10 14.83 1.21
CA GLY A 29 6.82 16.26 0.97
C GLY A 29 5.33 16.60 0.95
N MET A 30 4.48 15.59 0.81
CA MET A 30 3.03 15.72 0.82
C MET A 30 2.42 15.48 2.21
N LEU A 31 3.20 15.12 3.21
CA LEU A 31 2.68 14.92 4.56
C LEU A 31 2.47 16.27 5.27
N ASN A 32 1.32 16.43 5.92
CA ASN A 32 0.99 17.63 6.71
C ASN A 32 1.81 17.74 7.99
N THR A 33 1.75 18.92 8.62
CA THR A 33 2.16 19.09 10.03
C THR A 33 1.32 18.16 10.91
N ASN A 34 1.98 17.49 11.85
CA ASN A 34 1.46 16.41 12.70
C ASN A 34 1.03 15.16 11.93
N GLY A 35 1.37 15.05 10.64
CA GLY A 35 0.97 13.92 9.80
C GLY A 35 1.76 12.65 10.10
N ILE A 36 1.17 11.53 9.71
CA ILE A 36 1.71 10.18 9.89
C ILE A 36 1.89 9.52 8.53
N MET A 37 3.07 8.98 8.26
CA MET A 37 3.33 8.15 7.09
C MET A 37 3.79 6.75 7.51
N CYS A 38 3.07 5.74 7.02
CA CYS A 38 3.36 4.32 7.22
C CYS A 38 4.02 3.74 5.96
N PHE A 39 5.17 3.09 6.11
CA PHE A 39 5.84 2.36 5.04
C PHE A 39 5.50 0.87 5.11
N LEU A 40 4.86 0.36 4.07
CA LEU A 40 4.52 -1.06 3.88
C LEU A 40 5.23 -1.67 2.67
N GLY A 41 5.74 -0.84 1.74
CA GLY A 41 6.54 -1.28 0.61
C GLY A 41 7.91 -1.85 1.00
N ILE A 42 8.43 -2.72 0.13
CA ILE A 42 9.83 -3.21 0.19
C ILE A 42 10.62 -2.53 -0.92
N TYR A 43 11.67 -1.80 -0.54
CA TYR A 43 12.42 -0.94 -1.46
C TYR A 43 13.78 -1.54 -1.83
N SER A 44 14.14 -1.41 -3.10
CA SER A 44 15.53 -1.59 -3.52
C SER A 44 16.41 -0.46 -2.99
N SER A 45 17.71 -0.74 -2.79
CA SER A 45 18.69 0.28 -2.44
C SER A 45 18.73 1.40 -3.48
N THR A 46 18.84 2.64 -3.01
CA THR A 46 18.96 3.84 -3.85
C THR A 46 19.76 4.91 -3.12
N THR A 47 20.23 5.91 -3.86
CA THR A 47 20.94 7.05 -3.29
C THR A 47 19.95 8.05 -2.68
N ALA A 48 20.23 8.53 -1.48
CA ALA A 48 19.46 9.61 -0.88
C ALA A 48 19.66 10.94 -1.65
N PRO A 49 18.71 11.89 -1.58
CA PRO A 49 18.89 13.23 -2.12
C PRO A 49 20.13 13.94 -1.58
N GLU A 50 20.71 14.83 -2.39
CA GLU A 50 21.86 15.66 -1.99
C GLU A 50 21.53 16.56 -0.78
N ASP A 51 20.29 17.08 -0.69
CA ASP A 51 19.82 17.89 0.44
C ASP A 51 18.80 17.14 1.31
N ILE A 52 19.23 16.03 1.91
CA ILE A 52 18.42 15.33 2.92
C ILE A 52 18.15 16.18 4.18
N GLY A 53 18.86 17.30 4.36
CA GLY A 53 18.69 18.21 5.49
C GLY A 53 17.31 18.88 5.50
N GLU A 54 16.79 19.24 4.32
CA GLU A 54 15.44 19.80 4.18
C GLU A 54 14.37 18.83 4.69
N PHE A 55 14.50 17.54 4.37
CA PHE A 55 13.59 16.50 4.87
C PHE A 55 13.62 16.44 6.40
N TYR A 56 14.79 16.35 7.03
CA TYR A 56 14.88 16.30 8.49
C TYR A 56 14.31 17.54 9.16
N LYS A 57 14.54 18.73 8.59
CA LYS A 57 13.97 19.99 9.07
C LYS A 57 12.44 19.96 9.01
N ASP A 58 11.87 19.50 7.90
CA ASP A 58 10.43 19.35 7.71
C ASP A 58 9.81 18.31 8.67
N VAL A 59 10.53 17.21 8.97
CA VAL A 59 10.13 16.24 9.99
C VAL A 59 10.01 16.90 11.37
N VAL A 60 11.04 17.63 11.79
CA VAL A 60 11.11 18.25 13.13
C VAL A 60 10.10 19.39 13.27
N LEU A 61 10.12 20.36 12.36
CA LEU A 61 9.22 21.52 12.44
C LEU A 61 7.76 21.14 12.18
N GLY A 62 7.55 20.08 11.41
CA GLY A 62 6.24 19.55 11.11
C GLY A 62 5.72 18.55 12.13
N ASN A 63 6.44 18.18 13.20
CA ASN A 63 6.06 17.09 14.11
C ASN A 63 5.61 15.81 13.40
N LYS A 64 6.29 15.45 12.30
CA LYS A 64 5.87 14.36 11.42
C LYS A 64 6.34 13.02 11.96
N THR A 65 5.48 12.00 11.86
CA THR A 65 5.81 10.63 12.25
C THR A 65 5.95 9.74 11.04
N PHE A 66 7.07 9.02 10.99
CA PHE A 66 7.36 8.03 9.95
C PHE A 66 7.64 6.69 10.63
N PHE A 67 6.98 5.62 10.20
CA PHE A 67 7.23 4.29 10.73
C PHE A 67 7.02 3.20 9.68
N GLY A 68 7.76 2.10 9.82
CA GLY A 68 7.56 0.90 9.01
C GLY A 68 6.68 -0.10 9.74
N SER A 69 5.86 -0.83 8.98
CA SER A 69 5.11 -1.98 9.51
C SER A 69 5.28 -3.17 8.58
N VAL A 70 5.46 -4.35 9.17
CA VAL A 70 5.59 -5.61 8.44
C VAL A 70 4.94 -6.72 9.25
N ASN A 71 4.37 -7.70 8.55
CA ASN A 71 3.72 -8.87 9.12
C ASN A 71 2.46 -8.54 9.95
N ALA A 72 1.76 -9.58 10.39
CA ALA A 72 0.59 -9.52 11.22
C ALA A 72 0.48 -10.78 12.11
N ASN A 73 0.20 -10.60 13.40
CA ASN A 73 -0.13 -11.69 14.32
C ASN A 73 -1.62 -12.10 14.22
N ILE A 74 -1.99 -13.17 14.93
CA ILE A 74 -3.35 -13.73 14.92
C ILE A 74 -4.47 -12.76 15.32
N SER A 75 -4.20 -11.75 16.16
CA SER A 75 -5.25 -10.79 16.53
C SER A 75 -5.66 -9.93 15.35
N TYR A 76 -4.73 -9.57 14.46
CA TYR A 76 -5.05 -8.80 13.25
C TYR A 76 -5.85 -9.63 12.25
N PHE A 77 -5.61 -10.95 12.12
CA PHE A 77 -6.46 -11.82 11.30
C PHE A 77 -7.90 -11.86 11.80
N ARG A 78 -8.09 -11.92 13.13
CA ARG A 78 -9.44 -11.87 13.74
C ARG A 78 -10.12 -10.52 13.53
N MET A 79 -9.37 -9.42 13.54
CA MET A 79 -9.89 -8.10 13.18
C MET A 79 -10.29 -8.06 11.70
N GLY A 80 -9.42 -8.55 10.81
CA GLY A 80 -9.68 -8.60 9.37
C GLY A 80 -10.95 -9.36 8.99
N LEU A 81 -11.32 -10.42 9.73
CA LEU A 81 -12.60 -11.10 9.51
C LEU A 81 -13.82 -10.18 9.77
N LYS A 82 -13.74 -9.31 10.79
CA LYS A 82 -14.78 -8.32 11.07
C LYS A 82 -14.78 -7.24 10.00
N ASP A 83 -13.60 -6.79 9.58
CA ASP A 83 -13.46 -5.78 8.54
C ASP A 83 -14.03 -6.27 7.20
N PHE A 84 -13.78 -7.53 6.82
CA PHE A 84 -14.40 -8.12 5.62
C PHE A 84 -15.92 -8.14 5.69
N ALA A 85 -16.51 -8.49 6.84
CA ALA A 85 -17.96 -8.45 6.99
C ALA A 85 -18.53 -7.03 6.82
N GLU A 86 -17.85 -6.02 7.37
CA GLU A 86 -18.27 -4.62 7.23
C GLU A 86 -18.05 -4.09 5.81
N ILE A 87 -16.94 -4.45 5.16
CA ILE A 87 -16.65 -4.09 3.77
C ILE A 87 -17.74 -4.66 2.85
N GLU A 88 -18.09 -5.94 2.99
CA GLU A 88 -19.13 -6.56 2.16
C GLU A 88 -20.51 -5.92 2.40
N LYS A 89 -20.82 -5.57 3.64
CA LYS A 89 -22.06 -4.86 3.98
C LYS A 89 -22.12 -3.46 3.35
N ARG A 90 -21.00 -2.74 3.32
CA ARG A 90 -20.92 -1.37 2.80
C ARG A 90 -20.79 -1.33 1.27
N PHE A 91 -20.12 -2.32 0.70
CA PHE A 91 -19.75 -2.42 -0.70
C PHE A 91 -20.05 -3.82 -1.22
N ASN A 92 -21.34 -4.15 -1.32
CA ASN A 92 -21.82 -5.48 -1.69
C ASN A 92 -21.17 -5.99 -3.00
N GLY A 93 -20.51 -7.14 -2.93
CA GLY A 93 -19.80 -7.80 -4.03
C GLY A 93 -18.33 -7.42 -4.18
N ILE A 94 -17.82 -6.38 -3.51
CA ILE A 94 -16.46 -5.86 -3.76
C ILE A 94 -15.38 -6.91 -3.46
N LEU A 95 -15.56 -7.71 -2.39
CA LEU A 95 -14.56 -8.71 -2.00
C LEU A 95 -14.46 -9.82 -3.05
N ARG A 96 -15.61 -10.23 -3.61
CA ARG A 96 -15.65 -11.21 -4.70
C ARG A 96 -15.02 -10.65 -5.96
N ASP A 97 -15.34 -9.41 -6.30
CA ASP A 97 -14.93 -8.75 -7.56
C ASP A 97 -13.45 -8.34 -7.54
N THR A 98 -12.85 -8.17 -6.35
CA THR A 98 -11.39 -7.98 -6.17
C THR A 98 -10.60 -9.22 -6.62
N ILE A 99 -11.21 -10.42 -6.54
CA ILE A 99 -10.60 -11.67 -7.03
C ILE A 99 -10.86 -11.78 -8.53
N SER A 100 -9.94 -11.24 -9.33
CA SER A 100 -9.99 -11.19 -10.79
C SER A 100 -9.94 -12.58 -11.45
N ALA A 101 -9.29 -13.56 -10.80
CA ALA A 101 -9.18 -14.91 -11.35
C ALA A 101 -9.12 -15.99 -10.25
N ARG A 102 -9.76 -17.12 -10.53
CA ARG A 102 -9.70 -18.36 -9.73
C ARG A 102 -9.13 -19.44 -10.63
N ILE A 103 -7.93 -19.91 -10.34
CA ILE A 103 -7.16 -20.82 -11.19
C ILE A 103 -7.11 -22.19 -10.54
N PRO A 104 -7.46 -23.29 -11.23
CA PRO A 104 -7.30 -24.63 -10.69
C PRO A 104 -5.82 -24.97 -10.48
N SER A 105 -5.51 -25.83 -9.50
CA SER A 105 -4.12 -26.16 -9.14
C SER A 105 -3.29 -26.74 -10.29
N GLU A 106 -3.93 -27.40 -11.24
CA GLU A 106 -3.30 -28.00 -12.42
C GLU A 106 -2.76 -26.94 -13.40
N GLU A 107 -3.28 -25.71 -13.32
CA GLU A 107 -2.93 -24.58 -14.18
C GLU A 107 -2.28 -23.43 -13.41
N TYR A 108 -1.70 -23.70 -12.23
CA TYR A 108 -1.22 -22.69 -11.30
C TYR A 108 -0.28 -21.64 -11.92
N GLN A 109 0.46 -21.98 -12.98
CA GLN A 109 1.34 -21.04 -13.68
C GLN A 109 0.57 -19.83 -14.23
N LYS A 110 -0.70 -20.01 -14.63
CA LYS A 110 -1.57 -18.91 -15.09
C LYS A 110 -1.81 -17.87 -13.99
N ALA A 111 -1.69 -18.23 -12.72
CA ALA A 111 -1.84 -17.29 -11.60
C ALA A 111 -0.74 -16.23 -11.55
N TYR A 112 0.41 -16.48 -12.18
CA TYR A 112 1.56 -15.56 -12.21
C TYR A 112 1.68 -14.76 -13.52
N ALA A 113 0.79 -14.99 -14.49
CA ALA A 113 0.75 -14.20 -15.72
C ALA A 113 0.32 -12.77 -15.39
N GLN A 114 1.16 -11.79 -15.74
CA GLN A 114 0.86 -10.38 -15.50
C GLN A 114 -0.05 -9.83 -16.60
N HIS A 115 -1.23 -9.35 -16.20
CA HIS A 115 -2.14 -8.59 -17.05
C HIS A 115 -2.52 -7.30 -16.34
N LYS A 116 -2.71 -6.21 -17.09
CA LYS A 116 -3.01 -4.89 -16.51
C LYS A 116 -4.33 -4.85 -15.73
N ASP A 117 -5.26 -5.74 -16.07
CA ASP A 117 -6.59 -5.81 -15.47
C ASP A 117 -6.68 -6.84 -14.32
N THR A 118 -5.57 -7.53 -13.99
CA THR A 118 -5.52 -8.49 -12.88
C THR A 118 -5.17 -7.77 -11.57
N ILE A 119 -6.04 -7.93 -10.57
CA ILE A 119 -5.84 -7.39 -9.21
C ILE A 119 -5.37 -8.52 -8.27
N LYS A 120 -6.20 -9.56 -8.10
CA LYS A 120 -5.89 -10.70 -7.22
C LYS A 120 -6.26 -12.01 -7.89
N THR A 121 -5.29 -12.91 -7.98
CA THR A 121 -5.51 -14.30 -8.41
C THR A 121 -5.45 -15.23 -7.20
N VAL A 122 -6.30 -16.25 -7.19
CA VAL A 122 -6.25 -17.33 -6.20
C VAL A 122 -6.11 -18.67 -6.89
N ILE A 123 -5.30 -19.56 -6.32
CA ILE A 123 -5.17 -20.95 -6.75
C ILE A 123 -6.10 -21.79 -5.89
N ARG A 124 -6.93 -22.59 -6.52
CA ARG A 124 -7.89 -23.47 -5.86
C ARG A 124 -7.34 -24.89 -5.84
N PHE A 125 -7.15 -25.42 -4.65
CA PHE A 125 -6.79 -26.83 -4.41
C PHE A 125 -8.07 -27.56 -4.01
N ASN A 126 -8.62 -28.37 -4.93
CA ASN A 126 -9.91 -29.08 -4.82
C ASN A 126 -11.17 -28.21 -4.95
N ASP A 127 -12.30 -28.83 -5.33
CA ASP A 127 -13.63 -28.19 -5.31
C ASP A 127 -14.11 -27.89 -3.89
#